data_AF-A0AA42LBU6-F1
#
_entry.id   AF-A0AA42LBU6-F1
#
_cell.length_a   1.000
_cell.length_b   1.000
_cell.length_c   1.000
_cell.angle_alpha   90.00
_cell.angle_beta   90.00
_cell.angle_gamma   90.00
#
_symmetry.space_group_name_H-M   'P 1'
#
loop_
_entity.id
_entity.type
_entity.pdbx_description
1 polymer ?
#
loop_
_entity_poly.entity_id
_entity_poly.type
_entity_poly.pdbx_seq_one_letter_code
_entity_poly.pdbx_strand_id
1 'polypeptide(L)' 'MSKNQLCLDEQLCFPIYAASNLIVKAYRPFLTPLGLTYPQYLVMLVLWEKE' A
#
# COMPACT_ATOMS: atom_id res chain seq x y z
N MET A 1 25.51 17.51 -9.31
CA MET A 1 24.78 16.47 -8.54
C MET A 1 25.60 15.20 -8.62
N SER A 2 26.01 14.63 -7.48
CA SER A 2 26.82 13.40 -7.49
C SER A 2 25.95 12.22 -7.92
N LYS A 3 26.49 11.29 -8.72
CA LYS A 3 25.76 10.15 -9.29
C LYS A 3 25.12 9.21 -8.25
N ASN A 4 25.46 9.33 -6.96
CA ASN A 4 24.93 8.47 -5.89
C ASN A 4 23.48 8.76 -5.50
N GLN A 5 22.99 9.98 -5.72
CA GLN A 5 21.64 10.40 -5.29
C GLN A 5 20.48 9.69 -6.02
N LEU A 6 20.78 8.80 -6.97
CA LEU A 6 19.80 7.97 -7.69
C LEU A 6 19.94 6.47 -7.36
N CYS A 7 20.81 6.11 -6.41
CA CYS A 7 20.91 4.73 -5.94
C CYS A 7 19.63 4.36 -5.18
N LEU A 8 19.03 3.22 -5.54
CA LEU A 8 17.75 2.77 -5.02
C LEU A 8 17.77 2.59 -3.49
N ASP A 9 18.87 2.09 -2.96
CA ASP A 9 19.07 1.84 -1.53
C ASP A 9 19.21 3.13 -0.73
N GLU A 10 19.57 4.24 -1.39
CA GLU A 10 19.62 5.59 -0.78
C GLU A 10 18.27 6.33 -0.91
N GLN A 11 17.29 5.78 -1.64
CA GLN A 11 15.97 6.37 -1.79
C GLN A 11 15.01 5.90 -0.70
N LEU A 12 14.65 6.78 0.24
CA LEU A 12 13.61 6.51 1.25
C LEU A 12 12.26 6.09 0.63
N CYS A 13 11.93 6.58 -0.57
CA CYS A 13 10.68 6.24 -1.24
C CYS A 13 10.57 4.75 -1.59
N PHE A 14 11.70 4.07 -1.83
CA PHE A 14 11.72 2.68 -2.26
C PHE A 14 11.28 1.68 -1.18
N PRO A 15 11.85 1.68 0.05
CA PRO A 15 11.38 0.81 1.11
C PRO A 15 9.93 1.13 1.51
N ILE A 16 9.50 2.39 1.45
CA ILE A 16 8.10 2.79 1.71
C ILE A 16 7.17 2.20 0.64
N TYR A 17 7.54 2.31 -0.63
CA TYR A 17 6.77 1.73 -1.74
C TYR A 17 6.69 0.21 -1.63
N ALA A 18 7.81 -0.45 -1.32
CA ALA A 18 7.86 -1.89 -1.10
C ALA A 18 6.95 -2.31 0.06
N ALA A 19 7.00 -1.61 1.20
CA ALA A 19 6.14 -1.85 2.36
C ALA A 19 4.66 -1.67 2.02
N SER A 20 4.29 -0.58 1.33
CA SER A 20 2.92 -0.34 0.88
C SER A 20 2.38 -1.47 0.00
N ASN A 21 3.18 -1.95 -0.96
CA ASN A 21 2.81 -3.09 -1.80
C ASN A 21 2.65 -4.40 -0.99
N LEU A 22 3.47 -4.62 0.03
CA LEU A 22 3.35 -5.79 0.90
C LEU A 22 2.05 -5.75 1.70
N ILE A 23 1.64 -4.58 2.21
CA ILE A 23 0.36 -4.40 2.89
C ILE A 23 -0.79 -4.77 1.93
N VAL A 24 -0.81 -4.23 0.71
CA VAL A 24 -1.86 -4.55 -0.28
C VAL A 24 -1.91 -6.06 -0.58
N LYS A 25 -0.75 -6.72 -0.71
CA LYS A 25 -0.67 -8.17 -0.93
C LYS A 25 -1.19 -8.96 0.27
N ALA A 26 -0.89 -8.53 1.49
CA ALA A 26 -1.34 -9.18 2.71
C ALA A 26 -2.86 -9.15 2.86
N TYR A 27 -3.51 -8.07 2.42
CA TYR A 27 -4.98 -7.93 2.48
C TYR A 27 -5.72 -8.65 1.35
N ARG A 28 -5.07 -8.92 0.21
CA ARG A 28 -5.69 -9.58 -0.96
C ARG A 28 -6.46 -10.87 -0.65
N PRO A 29 -5.95 -11.86 0.10
CA PRO A 29 -6.69 -13.10 0.36
C PRO A 29 -7.99 -12.88 1.15
N PHE A 30 -8.06 -11.83 1.97
CA PHE A 30 -9.26 -11.51 2.75
C PHE A 30 -10.28 -10.70 1.96
N LEU A 31 -9.81 -9.84 1.05
CA LEU A 31 -10.68 -8.97 0.25
C LEU A 31 -11.21 -9.66 -1.01
N THR A 32 -10.48 -10.63 -1.57
CA THR A 32 -10.88 -11.35 -2.80
C THR A 32 -12.23 -12.05 -2.67
N PRO A 33 -12.53 -12.79 -1.58
CA PRO A 33 -13.85 -13.42 -1.39
C PRO A 33 -15.00 -12.41 -1.29
N LEU A 34 -14.71 -11.18 -0.86
CA LEU A 34 -15.68 -10.10 -0.72
C LEU A 34 -15.86 -9.29 -2.02
N GLY A 35 -15.08 -9.59 -3.07
CA GLY A 35 -15.07 -8.82 -4.31
C GLY A 35 -14.49 -7.41 -4.14
N LEU A 36 -13.67 -7.18 -3.12
CA LEU A 36 -13.12 -5.86 -2.79
C LEU A 36 -11.65 -5.72 -3.21
N THR A 37 -11.29 -4.52 -3.63
CA THR A 37 -9.91 -4.06 -3.74
C THR A 37 -9.46 -3.34 -2.47
N TYR A 38 -8.14 -3.22 -2.24
CA TYR A 38 -7.61 -2.50 -1.08
C TYR A 38 -8.11 -1.05 -0.98
N PRO A 39 -8.14 -0.23 -2.06
CA PRO A 39 -8.73 1.11 -1.99
C PRO A 39 -10.24 1.12 -1.68
N GLN A 40 -11.02 0.18 -2.25
CA GLN A 40 -12.44 0.07 -1.91
C GLN A 40 -12.64 -0.29 -0.44
N TYR A 41 -11.81 -1.18 0.10
CA TYR A 41 -11.80 -1.49 1.53
C TYR A 41 -11.55 -0.25 2.39
N LEU A 42 -10.61 0.63 2.01
CA LEU A 42 -10.39 1.89 2.74
C LEU A 42 -11.62 2.81 2.71
N VAL A 43 -12.32 2.88 1.56
CA VAL A 43 -13.60 3.61 1.49
C VAL A 43 -14.63 3.00 2.43
N MET A 44 -14.75 1.67 2.47
CA MET A 44 -15.64 0.98 3.39
C MET A 44 -15.32 1.27 4.87
N LEU A 45 -14.03 1.31 5.24
CA LEU A 45 -13.62 1.69 6.60
C LEU A 45 -14.12 3.09 6.99
N VAL A 46 -14.00 4.07 6.10
CA VAL A 46 -14.50 5.44 6.34
C VAL A 46 -16.03 5.49 6.42
N LEU A 47 -16.72 4.69 5.60
CA LEU A 47 -18.18 4.60 5.64
C LEU A 47 -18.67 3.92 6.93
N TRP A 48 -17.98 2.88 7.40
CA TRP A 48 -18.31 2.17 8.65
C TRP A 48 -17.93 2.95 9.91
N GLU A 49 -16.95 3.84 9.84
CA GLU A 49 -16.58 4.73 10.96
C GLU A 49 -17.68 5.78 11.24
N LYS A 50 -18.49 6.12 10.23
CA LYS A 50 -19.60 7.05 10.37
C LYS A 50 -20.88 6.35 10.86
N GLU A 51 -20.87 5.94 12.12
CA GLU A 51 -22.07 5.71 12.96
C GLU A 51 -21.83 6.21 14.38
#